data_AF-E9HET8-F1
#
_entry.id   AF-E9HET8-F1
#
_cell.length_a   1.000
_cell.length_b   1.000
_cell.length_c   1.000
_cell.angle_alpha   90.00
_cell.angle_beta   90.00
_cell.angle_gamma   90.00
#
_symmetry.space_group_name_H-M   'P 1'
#
loop_
_entity.id
_entity.type
_entity.pdbx_description
1 polymer ?
#
loop_
_entity_poly.entity_id
_entity_poly.type
_entity_poly.pdbx_seq_one_letter_code
_entity_poly.pdbx_strand_id
1 'polypeptide(L)'
;MSEGTIDTFRRKERLNPDVAGFIENALHAGAQPTLIRKRAFVVFGKDIPAKSIQNMRQKISGLPKDEWVNAAELLQSYAEKDPKNTIKVIHDSNDVITHIYIQLSIQKDLFVKFGHLVQYDGTHRTNKCGMPLYTLLIEDNFGVGHPVAYFFMREETSDSIRLALQTFAKDNDISVTKTVVTNNDGAEFSAFAEIFPKAHQLLCKFDAFKVVDI
;
A
#
# COMPACT_ATOMS: atom_id res chain seq x y z
N MET A 1 -13.49 -17.85 48.20
CA MET A 1 -12.72 -18.51 47.12
C MET A 1 -11.25 -18.41 47.47
N SER A 2 -10.52 -19.52 47.55
CA SER A 2 -9.09 -19.53 47.88
C SER A 2 -8.25 -18.90 46.77
N GLU A 3 -7.08 -18.33 47.10
CA GLU A 3 -6.12 -17.78 46.12
C GLU A 3 -5.75 -18.79 45.03
N GLY A 4 -5.62 -20.08 45.38
CA GLY A 4 -5.38 -21.16 44.41
C GLY A 4 -6.50 -21.37 43.38
N THR A 5 -7.73 -20.94 43.68
CA THR A 5 -8.86 -20.96 42.74
C THR A 5 -8.78 -19.78 41.76
N ILE A 6 -8.23 -18.64 42.17
CA ILE A 6 -8.04 -17.46 41.30
C ILE A 6 -6.90 -17.71 40.30
N ASP A 7 -5.84 -18.41 40.72
CA ASP A 7 -4.72 -18.76 39.86
C ASP A 7 -5.05 -19.80 38.78
N THR A 8 -6.04 -20.66 39.03
CA THR A 8 -6.54 -21.61 38.01
C THR A 8 -7.34 -20.91 36.91
N PHE A 9 -8.08 -19.82 37.23
CA PHE A 9 -8.71 -18.96 36.21
C PHE A 9 -7.69 -18.14 35.39
N ARG A 10 -6.49 -17.88 35.93
CA ARG A 10 -5.44 -17.08 35.26
C ARG A 10 -4.55 -17.88 34.32
N ARG A 11 -4.64 -19.20 34.27
CA ARG A 11 -3.93 -20.00 33.25
C ARG A 11 -4.59 -19.76 31.88
N LYS A 12 -4.17 -18.69 31.19
CA LYS A 12 -4.30 -18.63 29.73
C LYS A 12 -3.69 -19.90 29.18
N GLU A 13 -4.52 -20.78 28.63
CA GLU A 13 -4.09 -21.98 27.91
C GLU A 13 -3.04 -21.51 26.89
N ARG A 14 -1.77 -21.83 27.14
CA ARG A 14 -0.70 -21.47 26.21
C ARG A 14 -0.93 -22.29 24.94
N LEU A 15 -0.93 -21.62 23.79
CA LEU A 15 -0.99 -22.30 22.49
C LEU A 15 0.11 -23.35 22.43
N ASN A 16 -0.25 -24.55 21.97
CA ASN A 16 0.71 -25.61 21.69
C ASN A 16 1.83 -25.04 20.77
N PRO A 17 3.12 -25.27 21.06
CA PRO A 17 4.24 -24.84 20.23
C PRO A 17 4.08 -25.12 18.73
N ASP A 18 3.54 -26.29 18.35
CA ASP A 18 3.34 -26.65 16.94
C ASP A 18 2.29 -25.76 16.28
N VAL A 19 1.22 -25.46 17.01
CA VAL A 19 0.14 -24.58 16.58
C VAL A 19 0.64 -23.13 16.49
N ALA A 20 1.44 -22.70 17.47
CA ALA A 20 2.06 -21.38 17.47
C ALA A 20 3.02 -21.21 16.28
N GLY A 21 3.91 -22.19 16.04
CA GLY A 21 4.84 -22.17 14.92
C GLY A 21 4.14 -22.18 13.57
N PHE A 22 3.06 -22.94 13.41
CA PHE A 22 2.22 -22.88 12.20
C PHE A 22 1.67 -21.47 11.96
N ILE A 23 1.13 -20.84 13.00
CA ILE A 23 0.54 -19.50 12.88
C ILE A 23 1.61 -18.46 12.59
N GLU A 24 2.76 -18.51 13.27
CA GLU A 24 3.87 -17.60 13.04
C GLU A 24 4.37 -17.71 11.59
N ASN A 25 4.62 -18.92 11.10
CA ASN A 25 5.03 -19.14 9.71
C ASN A 25 4.00 -18.63 8.71
N ALA A 26 2.71 -18.90 8.95
CA ALA A 26 1.64 -18.43 8.08
C ALA A 26 1.51 -16.90 8.09
N LEU A 27 1.70 -16.26 9.25
CA LEU A 27 1.72 -14.80 9.38
C LEU A 27 2.93 -14.19 8.68
N HIS A 28 4.12 -14.80 8.79
CA HIS A 28 5.31 -14.39 8.05
C HIS A 28 5.12 -14.51 6.53
N ALA A 29 4.39 -15.52 6.08
CA ALA A 29 4.01 -15.68 4.67
C ALA A 29 2.87 -14.75 4.22
N GLY A 30 2.37 -13.87 5.08
CA GLY A 30 1.33 -12.89 4.75
C GLY A 30 -0.10 -13.46 4.71
N ALA A 31 -0.33 -14.67 5.22
CA ALA A 31 -1.66 -15.28 5.18
C ALA A 31 -2.69 -14.50 6.02
N GLN A 32 -3.94 -14.46 5.55
CA GLN A 32 -5.00 -13.75 6.25
C GLN A 32 -5.37 -14.44 7.58
N PRO A 33 -5.53 -13.69 8.70
CA PRO A 33 -5.85 -14.27 10.02
C PRO A 33 -7.07 -15.20 10.04
N THR A 34 -8.09 -14.89 9.24
CA THR A 34 -9.31 -15.70 9.10
C THR A 34 -9.03 -17.07 8.47
N LEU A 35 -8.17 -17.10 7.44
CA LEU A 35 -7.73 -18.32 6.77
C LEU A 35 -6.80 -19.13 7.66
N ILE A 36 -5.88 -18.46 8.37
CA ILE A 36 -5.01 -19.10 9.38
C ILE A 36 -5.87 -19.80 10.44
N ARG A 37 -6.89 -19.12 10.98
CA ARG A 37 -7.80 -19.70 11.98
C ARG A 37 -8.53 -20.92 11.44
N LYS A 38 -9.14 -20.80 10.25
CA LYS A 38 -9.85 -21.93 9.60
C LYS A 38 -8.90 -23.11 9.39
N ARG A 39 -7.69 -22.87 8.91
CA ARG A 39 -6.71 -23.91 8.63
C ARG A 39 -6.17 -24.54 9.92
N ALA A 40 -5.92 -23.75 10.96
CA ALA A 40 -5.49 -24.26 12.26
C ALA A 40 -6.54 -25.17 12.90
N PHE A 41 -7.83 -24.85 12.76
CA PHE A 41 -8.92 -25.73 13.19
C PHE A 41 -8.91 -27.07 12.42
N VAL A 42 -8.73 -27.02 11.10
CA VAL A 42 -8.67 -28.24 10.26
C VAL A 42 -7.45 -29.11 10.57
N VAL A 43 -6.29 -28.50 10.79
CA VAL A 43 -5.03 -29.24 10.96
C VAL A 43 -4.83 -29.72 12.41
N PHE A 44 -5.24 -28.93 13.40
CA PHE A 44 -4.94 -29.19 14.81
C PHE A 44 -6.17 -29.39 15.69
N GLY A 45 -7.38 -29.32 15.13
CA GLY A 45 -8.65 -29.49 15.89
C GLY A 45 -8.89 -28.40 16.94
N LYS A 46 -8.10 -27.31 16.94
CA LYS A 46 -8.17 -26.24 17.93
C LYS A 46 -8.80 -25.00 17.30
N ASP A 47 -9.89 -24.54 17.90
CA ASP A 47 -10.44 -23.22 17.58
C ASP A 47 -9.63 -22.14 18.30
N ILE A 48 -8.95 -21.31 17.52
CA ILE A 48 -8.05 -20.28 18.03
C ILE A 48 -8.81 -18.96 18.09
N PRO A 49 -8.83 -18.27 19.24
CA PRO A 49 -9.44 -16.95 19.33
C PRO A 49 -8.82 -15.99 18.31
N ALA A 50 -9.65 -15.29 17.54
CA ALA A 50 -9.18 -14.33 16.53
C ALA A 50 -8.22 -13.28 17.12
N LYS A 51 -8.48 -12.84 18.35
CA LYS A 51 -7.62 -11.93 19.12
C LYS A 51 -6.21 -12.47 19.32
N SER A 52 -6.05 -13.80 19.49
CA SER A 52 -4.73 -14.42 19.67
C SER A 52 -3.89 -14.32 18.40
N ILE A 53 -4.48 -14.63 17.23
CA ILE A 53 -3.81 -14.49 15.94
C ILE A 53 -3.48 -13.02 15.66
N GLN A 54 -4.39 -12.11 16.01
CA GLN A 54 -4.15 -10.67 15.86
C GLN A 54 -3.01 -10.16 16.75
N ASN A 55 -2.92 -10.62 18.01
CA ASN A 55 -1.82 -10.27 18.91
C ASN A 55 -0.48 -10.84 18.42
N MET A 56 -0.46 -12.06 17.89
CA MET A 56 0.75 -12.65 17.28
C MET A 56 1.16 -11.87 16.03
N ARG A 57 0.20 -11.51 15.18
CA ARG A 57 0.45 -10.66 14.01
C ARG A 57 1.06 -9.33 14.41
N GLN A 58 0.52 -8.65 15.43
CA GLN A 58 1.06 -7.39 15.93
C GLN A 58 2.49 -7.53 16.47
N LYS A 59 2.79 -8.62 17.17
CA LYS A 59 4.15 -8.91 17.63
C LYS A 59 5.13 -9.11 16.48
N ILE A 60 4.72 -9.84 15.44
CA ILE A 60 5.53 -10.12 14.25
C ILE A 60 5.72 -8.86 13.40
N SER A 61 4.64 -8.12 13.15
CA SER A 61 4.69 -6.93 12.30
C SER A 61 5.34 -5.74 12.98
N GLY A 62 5.51 -5.77 14.31
CA GLY A 62 6.02 -4.64 15.10
C GLY A 62 5.15 -3.39 15.04
N LEU A 63 3.96 -3.47 14.44
CA LEU A 63 3.09 -2.32 14.19
C LEU A 63 2.51 -1.84 15.53
N PRO A 64 2.82 -0.61 15.99
CA PRO A 64 2.34 -0.14 17.28
C PRO A 64 0.82 0.12 17.26
N LYS A 65 0.25 0.36 18.45
CA LYS A 65 -1.21 0.51 18.62
C LYS A 65 -1.84 1.64 17.80
N ASP A 66 -1.08 2.70 17.51
CA ASP A 66 -1.56 3.87 16.77
C ASP A 66 -0.87 3.97 15.39
N GLU A 67 -1.51 3.45 14.36
CA GLU A 67 -0.96 3.44 13.00
C GLU A 67 -0.69 4.85 12.45
N TRP A 68 -1.39 5.88 12.93
CA TRP A 68 -1.26 7.25 12.42
C TRP A 68 0.00 7.93 12.91
N VAL A 69 0.27 7.83 14.21
CA VAL A 69 1.51 8.36 14.80
C VAL A 69 2.72 7.73 14.11
N ASN A 70 2.67 6.42 13.88
CA ASN A 70 3.78 5.73 13.21
C ASN A 70 3.91 6.08 11.73
N ALA A 71 2.79 6.23 11.01
CA ALA A 71 2.84 6.68 9.62
C ALA A 71 3.47 8.08 9.54
N ALA A 72 3.06 9.00 10.41
CA ALA A 72 3.62 10.35 10.49
C ALA A 72 5.13 10.32 10.83
N GLU A 73 5.53 9.58 11.87
CA GLU A 73 6.93 9.42 12.26
C GLU A 73 7.78 8.80 11.14
N LEU A 74 7.25 7.78 10.45
CA LEU A 74 7.93 7.13 9.33
C LEU A 74 8.13 8.11 8.17
N LEU A 75 7.08 8.81 7.76
CA LEU A 75 7.14 9.82 6.71
C LEU A 75 8.12 10.94 7.07
N GLN A 76 8.07 11.43 8.31
CA GLN A 76 9.01 12.43 8.79
C GLN A 76 10.45 11.92 8.74
N SER A 77 10.69 10.67 9.17
CA SER A 77 12.03 10.07 9.13
C SER A 77 12.59 9.97 7.70
N TYR A 78 11.74 9.69 6.70
CA TYR A 78 12.17 9.70 5.31
C TYR A 78 12.45 11.11 4.80
N ALA A 79 11.64 12.10 5.19
CA ALA A 79 11.88 13.50 4.82
C ALA A 79 13.21 14.02 5.39
N GLU A 80 13.54 13.65 6.63
CA GLU A 80 14.77 14.06 7.31
C GLU A 80 16.01 13.31 6.82
N LYS A 81 15.85 12.04 6.43
CA LYS A 81 16.97 11.18 6.01
C LYS A 81 17.66 11.66 4.74
N ASP A 82 16.93 12.24 3.80
CA ASP A 82 17.49 12.79 2.57
C ASP A 82 16.67 14.00 2.11
N PRO A 83 17.26 15.20 2.05
CA PRO A 83 16.55 16.41 1.62
C PRO A 83 16.07 16.36 0.16
N LYS A 84 16.54 15.41 -0.65
CA LYS A 84 16.03 15.16 -2.00
C LYS A 84 14.75 14.33 -2.01
N ASN A 85 14.41 13.67 -0.91
CA ASN A 85 13.11 13.03 -0.76
C ASN A 85 12.02 14.11 -0.76
N THR A 86 10.86 13.76 -1.28
CA THR A 86 9.70 14.65 -1.30
C THR A 86 8.52 13.95 -0.71
N ILE A 87 8.05 14.50 0.40
CA ILE A 87 6.87 14.03 1.11
C ILE A 87 5.97 15.24 1.27
N LYS A 88 4.76 15.16 0.70
CA LYS A 88 3.78 16.26 0.74
C LYS A 88 2.47 15.72 1.30
N VAL A 89 1.98 16.32 2.38
CA VAL A 89 0.65 16.05 2.95
C VAL A 89 -0.25 17.22 2.57
N ILE A 90 -1.32 16.94 1.84
CA ILE A 90 -2.22 17.95 1.29
C ILE A 90 -3.56 17.88 2.03
N HIS A 91 -4.05 19.03 2.48
CA HIS A 91 -5.32 19.16 3.19
C HIS A 91 -6.35 19.90 2.34
N ASP A 92 -7.64 19.66 2.60
CA ASP A 92 -8.73 20.49 2.09
C ASP A 92 -8.96 21.73 2.97
N SER A 93 -10.01 22.50 2.66
CA SER A 93 -10.40 23.70 3.41
C SER A 93 -10.81 23.44 4.86
N ASN A 94 -11.09 22.20 5.23
CA ASN A 94 -11.48 21.79 6.58
C ASN A 94 -10.31 21.14 7.34
N ASP A 95 -9.07 21.28 6.85
CA ASP A 95 -7.86 20.69 7.42
C ASP A 95 -7.87 19.15 7.42
N VAL A 96 -8.64 18.54 6.51
CA VAL A 96 -8.68 17.08 6.37
C VAL A 96 -7.70 16.65 5.30
N ILE A 97 -6.87 15.64 5.59
CA ILE A 97 -5.93 15.06 4.64
C ILE A 97 -6.69 14.53 3.42
N THR A 98 -6.30 15.01 2.24
CA THR A 98 -6.80 14.55 0.94
C THR A 98 -5.78 13.68 0.23
N HIS A 99 -4.49 14.04 0.33
CA HIS A 99 -3.42 13.34 -0.35
C HIS A 99 -2.17 13.23 0.51
N ILE A 100 -1.48 12.10 0.40
CA ILE A 100 -0.10 11.95 0.85
C ILE A 100 0.72 11.53 -0.36
N TYR A 101 1.64 12.39 -0.78
CA TYR A 101 2.59 12.13 -1.85
C TYR A 101 3.94 11.75 -1.28
N ILE A 102 4.54 10.71 -1.84
CA ILE A 102 5.86 10.22 -1.44
C ILE A 102 6.67 9.94 -2.70
N GLN A 103 7.85 10.56 -2.79
CA GLN A 103 8.86 10.23 -3.79
C GLN A 103 10.25 10.37 -3.18
N LEU A 104 10.98 9.26 -3.15
CA LEU A 104 12.36 9.22 -2.66
C LEU A 104 13.36 9.67 -3.73
N SER A 105 14.55 10.06 -3.30
CA SER A 105 15.64 10.50 -4.19
C SER A 105 16.00 9.46 -5.24
N ILE A 106 16.14 8.19 -4.83
CA ILE A 106 16.39 7.07 -5.75
C ILE A 106 15.27 6.90 -6.79
N GLN A 107 14.03 7.19 -6.41
CA GLN A 107 12.88 7.09 -7.32
C GLN A 107 12.91 8.19 -8.39
N LYS A 108 13.36 9.39 -8.03
CA LYS A 108 13.62 10.48 -8.99
C LYS A 108 14.72 10.08 -9.98
N ASP A 109 15.83 9.52 -9.48
CA ASP A 109 16.93 9.07 -10.33
C ASP A 109 16.51 7.97 -11.30
N LEU A 110 15.64 7.05 -10.85
CA LEU A 110 15.05 6.02 -11.69
C LEU A 110 14.13 6.62 -12.77
N PHE A 111 13.28 7.57 -12.40
CA PHE A 111 12.38 8.23 -13.35
C PHE A 111 13.16 8.99 -14.44
N VAL A 112 14.24 9.69 -14.09
CA VAL A 112 15.08 10.38 -15.08
C VAL A 112 15.67 9.40 -16.10
N LYS A 113 16.04 8.19 -15.67
CA LYS A 113 16.68 7.18 -16.54
C LYS A 113 15.67 6.38 -17.36
N PHE A 114 14.52 6.05 -16.76
CA PHE A 114 13.61 5.01 -17.26
C PHE A 114 12.16 5.49 -17.42
N GLY A 115 11.86 6.76 -17.17
CA GLY A 115 10.50 7.32 -17.22
C GLY A 115 9.87 7.46 -18.61
N HIS A 116 10.43 6.81 -19.63
CA HIS A 116 9.89 6.80 -21.00
C HIS A 116 8.56 6.05 -21.09
N LEU A 117 8.42 4.97 -20.30
CA LEU A 117 7.19 4.22 -20.07
C LEU A 117 6.80 4.35 -18.60
N VAL A 118 5.57 4.76 -18.35
CA VAL A 118 5.01 4.88 -17.00
C VAL A 118 3.75 4.03 -16.91
N GLN A 119 3.66 3.19 -15.90
CA GLN A 119 2.44 2.48 -15.56
C GLN A 119 1.83 3.10 -14.30
N TYR A 120 0.51 3.21 -14.28
CA TYR A 120 -0.25 3.65 -13.12
C TYR A 120 -1.07 2.49 -12.59
N ASP A 121 -0.89 2.15 -11.32
CA ASP A 121 -1.61 1.04 -10.67
C ASP A 121 -2.20 1.47 -9.33
N GLY A 122 -3.45 1.05 -9.08
CA GLY A 122 -4.22 1.37 -7.90
C GLY A 122 -4.47 0.14 -7.03
N THR A 123 -4.09 0.22 -5.75
CA THR A 123 -4.48 -0.75 -4.72
C THR A 123 -5.60 -0.15 -3.85
N HIS A 124 -6.83 -0.60 -4.08
CA HIS A 124 -8.00 0.01 -3.49
C HIS A 124 -8.20 -0.34 -2.00
N ARG A 125 -8.23 0.71 -1.17
CA ARG A 125 -8.85 0.74 0.18
C ARG A 125 -8.44 -0.39 1.14
N THR A 126 -7.16 -0.77 1.11
CA THR A 126 -6.63 -1.84 1.96
C THR A 126 -6.17 -1.37 3.34
N ASN A 127 -6.08 -0.05 3.56
CA ASN A 127 -5.78 0.55 4.87
C ASN A 127 -7.05 0.86 5.67
N LYS A 128 -6.91 1.07 6.99
CA LYS A 128 -8.04 1.37 7.89
C LYS A 128 -8.71 2.72 7.61
N CYS A 129 -8.05 3.57 6.83
CA CYS A 129 -8.48 4.91 6.47
C CYS A 129 -9.37 4.88 5.22
N GLY A 130 -9.43 3.74 4.52
CA GLY A 130 -10.11 3.61 3.24
C GLY A 130 -9.45 4.40 2.11
N MET A 131 -8.22 4.90 2.30
CA MET A 131 -7.50 5.65 1.28
C MET A 131 -6.87 4.67 0.26
N PRO A 132 -7.26 4.66 -1.01
CA PRO A 132 -6.50 3.95 -2.04
C PRO A 132 -5.04 4.40 -2.09
N LEU A 133 -4.16 3.43 -2.37
CA LEU A 133 -2.76 3.68 -2.70
C LEU A 133 -2.59 3.54 -4.20
N TYR A 134 -2.11 4.59 -4.84
CA TYR A 134 -1.71 4.56 -6.24
C TYR A 134 -0.20 4.66 -6.36
N THR A 135 0.34 3.91 -7.32
CA THR A 135 1.77 3.82 -7.58
C THR A 135 2.04 4.14 -9.03
N LEU A 136 3.00 5.03 -9.28
CA LEU A 136 3.61 5.15 -10.60
C LEU A 136 4.76 4.18 -10.67
N LEU A 137 4.79 3.34 -11.70
CA LEU A 137 5.85 2.38 -11.96
C LEU A 137 6.54 2.72 -13.28
N ILE A 138 7.83 2.45 -13.36
CA ILE A 138 8.59 2.41 -14.60
C ILE A 138 9.10 0.99 -14.83
N GLU A 139 9.58 0.72 -16.03
CA GLU A 139 10.31 -0.50 -16.35
C GLU A 139 11.77 -0.14 -16.69
N ASP A 140 12.73 -0.82 -16.08
CA ASP A 140 14.14 -0.68 -16.45
C ASP A 140 14.51 -1.51 -17.69
N ASN A 141 15.76 -1.39 -18.15
CA ASN A 141 16.23 -2.11 -19.35
C ASN A 141 16.27 -3.64 -19.20
N PHE A 142 16.02 -4.18 -18.00
CA PHE A 142 15.95 -5.61 -17.73
C PHE A 142 14.50 -6.11 -17.60
N GLY A 143 13.51 -5.25 -17.86
CA GLY A 143 12.10 -5.60 -17.69
C GLY A 143 11.66 -5.62 -16.23
N VAL A 144 12.41 -4.99 -15.32
CA VAL A 144 12.05 -4.93 -13.90
C VAL A 144 11.24 -3.68 -13.63
N GLY A 145 10.05 -3.88 -13.05
CA GLY A 145 9.19 -2.79 -12.60
C GLY A 145 9.73 -2.12 -11.33
N HIS A 146 9.87 -0.80 -11.34
CA HIS A 146 10.26 -0.01 -10.17
C HIS A 146 9.23 1.07 -9.85
N PRO A 147 8.76 1.16 -8.60
CA PRO A 147 7.88 2.25 -8.18
C PRO A 147 8.67 3.55 -8.11
N VAL A 148 8.18 4.60 -8.79
CA VAL A 148 8.81 5.92 -8.86
C VAL A 148 8.05 7.03 -8.12
N ALA A 149 6.82 6.77 -7.67
CA ALA A 149 6.09 7.63 -6.75
C ALA A 149 4.90 6.87 -6.14
N TYR A 150 4.46 7.33 -4.97
CA TYR A 150 3.28 6.82 -4.28
C TYR A 150 2.31 7.95 -3.93
N PHE A 151 1.02 7.66 -4.03
CA PHE A 151 -0.08 8.55 -3.68
C PHE A 151 -1.09 7.81 -2.81
N PHE A 152 -1.25 8.23 -1.56
CA PHE A 152 -2.49 7.94 -0.84
C PHE A 152 -3.49 9.02 -1.17
N MET A 153 -4.67 8.65 -1.63
CA MET A 153 -5.72 9.60 -1.99
C MET A 153 -6.98 9.31 -1.18
N ARG A 154 -7.75 10.34 -0.85
CA ARG A 154 -9.05 10.19 -0.18
C ARG A 154 -10.13 9.71 -1.15
N GLU A 155 -10.09 10.18 -2.39
CA GLU A 155 -11.10 9.97 -3.42
C GLU A 155 -10.44 9.57 -4.75
N GLU A 156 -11.18 8.86 -5.60
CA GLU A 156 -10.72 8.30 -6.87
C GLU A 156 -11.37 9.05 -8.03
N THR A 157 -11.45 10.37 -7.91
CA THR A 157 -12.01 11.26 -8.94
C THR A 157 -10.92 11.75 -9.89
N SER A 158 -11.30 12.17 -11.10
CA SER A 158 -10.35 12.70 -12.09
C SER A 158 -9.58 13.90 -11.55
N ASP A 159 -10.22 14.75 -10.75
CA ASP A 159 -9.58 15.91 -10.13
C ASP A 159 -8.57 15.51 -9.05
N SER A 160 -8.88 14.49 -8.25
CA SER A 160 -7.96 13.96 -7.23
C SER A 160 -6.71 13.35 -7.88
N ILE A 161 -6.91 12.50 -8.90
CA ILE A 161 -5.81 11.89 -9.68
C ILE A 161 -4.97 12.98 -10.35
N ARG A 162 -5.61 13.99 -10.94
CA ARG A 162 -4.92 15.11 -11.56
C ARG A 162 -4.06 15.88 -10.57
N LEU A 163 -4.55 16.18 -9.38
CA LEU A 163 -3.78 16.86 -8.34
C LEU A 163 -2.55 16.04 -7.91
N ALA A 164 -2.72 14.72 -7.79
CA ALA A 164 -1.62 13.79 -7.54
C ALA A 164 -0.57 13.84 -8.67
N LEU A 165 -0.98 13.69 -9.93
CA LEU A 165 -0.08 13.73 -11.09
C LEU A 165 0.59 15.11 -11.27
N GLN A 166 -0.11 16.20 -11.00
CA GLN A 166 0.47 17.56 -10.99
C GLN A 166 1.55 17.70 -9.91
N THR A 167 1.34 17.08 -8.75
CA THR A 167 2.34 17.09 -7.67
C THR A 167 3.62 16.40 -8.11
N PHE A 168 3.50 15.27 -8.80
CA PHE A 168 4.63 14.56 -9.41
C PHE A 168 5.30 15.39 -10.52
N ALA A 169 4.52 15.97 -11.43
CA ALA A 169 5.04 16.75 -12.56
C ALA A 169 5.76 18.04 -12.15
N LYS A 170 5.46 18.59 -10.96
CA LYS A 170 6.19 19.76 -10.43
C LYS A 170 7.64 19.44 -10.07
N ASP A 171 7.90 18.19 -9.65
CA ASP A 171 9.22 17.79 -9.15
C ASP A 171 10.02 16.95 -10.16
N ASN A 172 9.44 16.63 -11.33
CA ASN A 172 10.01 15.72 -12.32
C ASN A 172 9.80 16.25 -13.75
N ASP A 173 10.79 16.05 -14.64
CA ASP A 173 10.63 16.34 -16.07
C ASP A 173 9.77 15.25 -16.74
N ILE A 174 8.47 15.48 -16.80
CA ILE A 174 7.51 14.55 -17.42
C ILE A 174 7.59 14.50 -18.95
N SER A 175 8.38 15.37 -19.59
CA SER A 175 8.51 15.37 -21.06
C SER A 175 9.27 14.14 -21.60
N VAL A 176 10.00 13.45 -20.71
CA VAL A 176 10.67 12.19 -21.01
C VAL A 176 9.67 11.06 -21.28
N THR A 177 8.48 11.13 -20.68
CA THR A 177 7.45 10.10 -20.82
C THR A 177 6.82 10.12 -22.20
N LYS A 178 6.87 8.97 -22.88
CA LYS A 178 6.32 8.74 -24.23
C LYS A 178 5.08 7.88 -24.20
N THR A 179 4.93 7.05 -23.18
CA THR A 179 3.80 6.15 -23.04
C THR A 179 3.37 6.06 -21.59
N VAL A 180 2.06 6.12 -21.37
CA VAL A 180 1.43 5.83 -20.09
C VAL A 180 0.53 4.61 -20.27
N VAL A 181 0.61 3.68 -19.33
CA VAL A 181 -0.29 2.53 -19.23
C VAL A 181 -1.17 2.71 -17.99
N THR A 182 -2.48 2.81 -18.18
CA THR A 182 -3.45 2.97 -17.08
C THR A 182 -4.42 1.80 -17.06
N ASN A 183 -5.20 1.68 -15.99
CA ASN A 183 -6.32 0.75 -15.96
C ASN A 183 -7.45 1.26 -16.86
N ASN A 184 -8.47 0.43 -17.09
CA ASN A 184 -9.66 0.82 -17.85
C ASN A 184 -10.61 1.71 -17.01
N ASP A 185 -10.09 2.85 -16.56
CA ASP A 185 -10.81 3.83 -15.75
C ASP A 185 -10.81 5.21 -16.43
N GLY A 186 -12.00 5.78 -16.60
CA GLY A 186 -12.18 7.04 -17.31
C GLY A 186 -11.61 8.26 -16.57
N ALA A 187 -11.53 8.19 -15.23
CA ALA A 187 -10.95 9.25 -14.42
C ALA A 187 -9.43 9.27 -14.55
N GLU A 188 -8.79 8.10 -14.53
CA GLU A 188 -7.36 7.94 -14.81
C GLU A 188 -7.01 8.47 -16.21
N PHE A 189 -7.72 8.00 -17.23
CA PHE A 189 -7.48 8.40 -18.62
C PHE A 189 -7.58 9.92 -18.82
N SER A 190 -8.61 10.53 -18.23
CA SER A 190 -8.82 11.99 -18.33
C SER A 190 -7.70 12.77 -17.64
N ALA A 191 -7.27 12.34 -16.45
CA ALA A 191 -6.20 12.99 -15.71
C ALA A 191 -4.84 12.88 -16.43
N PHE A 192 -4.51 11.71 -16.99
CA PHE A 192 -3.29 11.54 -17.77
C PHE A 192 -3.31 12.29 -19.10
N ALA A 193 -4.46 12.40 -19.76
CA ALA A 193 -4.59 13.20 -20.98
C ALA A 193 -4.22 14.68 -20.75
N GLU A 194 -4.58 15.21 -19.58
CA GLU A 194 -4.29 16.59 -19.21
C GLU A 194 -2.84 16.79 -18.77
N ILE A 195 -2.29 15.90 -17.93
CA ILE A 195 -0.95 16.09 -17.35
C ILE A 195 0.17 15.58 -18.24
N PHE A 196 -0.06 14.51 -19.00
CA PHE A 196 0.91 13.92 -19.94
C PHE A 196 0.39 14.00 -21.39
N PRO A 197 0.08 15.20 -21.92
CA PRO A 197 -0.63 15.34 -23.20
C PRO A 197 0.18 14.88 -24.42
N LYS A 198 1.50 14.69 -24.26
CA LYS A 198 2.40 14.21 -25.32
C LYS A 198 2.64 12.70 -25.27
N ALA A 199 2.20 12.02 -24.22
CA ALA A 199 2.38 10.58 -24.07
C ALA A 199 1.22 9.83 -24.73
N HIS A 200 1.52 8.71 -25.37
CA HIS A 200 0.50 7.78 -25.83
C HIS A 200 -0.11 7.07 -24.61
N GLN A 201 -1.42 7.07 -24.52
CA GLN A 201 -2.14 6.33 -23.48
C GLN A 201 -2.51 4.94 -23.98
N LEU A 202 -2.12 3.93 -23.22
CA LEU A 202 -2.44 2.53 -23.44
C LEU A 202 -3.22 2.00 -22.24
N LEU A 203 -4.11 1.05 -22.51
CA LEU A 203 -4.79 0.32 -21.45
C LEU A 203 -3.92 -0.86 -21.01
N CYS A 204 -3.91 -1.11 -19.71
CA CYS A 204 -3.34 -2.31 -19.13
C CYS A 204 -4.02 -3.54 -19.74
N LYS A 205 -3.22 -4.43 -20.34
CA LYS A 205 -3.73 -5.65 -20.98
C LYS A 205 -4.48 -6.55 -19.99
N PHE A 206 -4.03 -6.59 -18.74
CA PHE A 206 -4.65 -7.39 -17.69
C PHE A 206 -6.10 -6.95 -17.43
N ASP A 207 -6.34 -5.64 -17.28
CA ASP A 207 -7.68 -5.13 -17.05
C ASP A 207 -8.52 -5.10 -18.30
N ALA A 208 -7.92 -4.86 -19.47
CA ALA A 208 -8.61 -5.02 -20.75
C ALA A 208 -9.17 -6.44 -20.89
N PHE A 209 -8.40 -7.49 -20.57
CA PHE A 209 -8.89 -8.86 -20.64
C PHE A 209 -9.95 -9.21 -19.59
N LYS A 210 -9.96 -8.57 -18.42
CA LYS A 210 -11.07 -8.78 -17.46
C LYS A 210 -12.42 -8.29 -17.98
N VAL A 211 -12.42 -7.37 -18.94
CA VAL A 211 -13.65 -6.78 -19.51
C VAL A 211 -14.11 -7.53 -20.77
N VAL A 212 -13.19 -8.22 -21.44
CA VAL A 212 -13.49 -9.09 -22.58
C VAL A 212 -13.50 -10.54 -22.09
N ASP A 213 -14.62 -10.98 -21.52
CA ASP A 213 -14.81 -12.39 -21.14
C ASP A 213 -14.51 -13.32 -22.35
N ILE A 214 -13.37 -14.02 -22.30
CA ILE A 214 -13.03 -15.20 -23.11
C ILE A 214 -12.63 -16.32 -22.15
#